data_AF-A0A821LUD2-F1
#
_entry.id   AF-A0A821LUD2-F1
#
_cell.length_a   1.000
_cell.length_b   1.000
_cell.length_c   1.000
_cell.angle_alpha   90.00
_cell.angle_beta   90.00
_cell.angle_gamma   90.00
#
_symmetry.space_group_name_H-M   'P 1'
#
loop_
_entity.id
_entity.type
_entity.pdbx_description
1 polymer ?
#
loop_
_entity_poly.entity_id
_entity_poly.type
_entity_poly.pdbx_seq_one_letter_code
_entity_poly.pdbx_strand_id
1 'polypeptide(L)'
;MQWLDGATIPQKLAAVYHYLNNGEPIGSDMISKLLKHVYSEAKDDEIRALSQQFMQQLGVNGQNKLNMQQFVDAVQRSIPPNELEEILKFDIIPTHLLDEASTLPSLPSSSTNIRNVNDYGTNDRVSDEQLRQIANQVSRKNWTRLALTLGFLEYDIEAYKIRNNNDPSATMLELLHMWREQEGSLATKNRLKLYLEDSEFHELVPLLN
;
A
#
# COMPACT_ATOMS: atom_id res chain seq x y z
N MET A 1 7.27 -6.59 0.05
CA MET A 1 6.30 -5.61 0.57
C MET A 1 7.00 -4.74 1.62
N GLN A 2 7.71 -3.68 1.21
CA GLN A 2 8.51 -2.82 2.11
C GLN A 2 7.80 -1.50 2.52
N TRP A 3 6.53 -1.31 2.15
CA TRP A 3 5.77 -0.11 2.48
C TRP A 3 5.43 0.01 3.98
N LEU A 4 5.69 -1.04 4.76
CA LEU A 4 5.43 -1.11 6.20
C LEU A 4 6.61 -0.63 7.06
N ASP A 5 7.84 -0.54 6.56
CA ASP A 5 8.98 -0.27 7.44
C ASP A 5 9.17 1.22 7.78
N GLY A 6 8.68 2.13 6.94
CA GLY A 6 8.76 3.59 7.14
C GLY A 6 7.42 4.28 7.45
N ALA A 7 6.30 3.55 7.34
CA ALA A 7 4.97 4.10 7.56
C ALA A 7 4.67 4.20 9.06
N THR A 8 4.10 5.33 9.49
CA THR A 8 3.57 5.49 10.85
C THR A 8 2.42 4.50 11.09
N ILE A 9 2.19 4.09 12.34
CA ILE A 9 1.07 3.19 12.69
C ILE A 9 -0.28 3.64 12.07
N PRO A 10 -0.67 4.92 12.11
CA PRO A 10 -1.87 5.40 11.41
C PRO A 10 -1.87 5.12 9.91
N GLN A 11 -0.73 5.30 9.22
CA GLN A 11 -0.61 5.04 7.77
C GLN A 11 -0.72 3.56 7.46
N LYS A 12 -0.10 2.70 8.30
CA LYS A 12 -0.25 1.23 8.18
C LYS A 12 -1.71 0.83 8.34
N LEU A 13 -2.39 1.37 9.34
CA LEU A 13 -3.81 1.10 9.60
C LEU A 13 -4.73 1.62 8.49
N ALA A 14 -4.46 2.82 7.96
CA ALA A 14 -5.20 3.38 6.83
C ALA A 14 -5.07 2.51 5.58
N ALA A 15 -3.87 2.02 5.29
CA ALA A 15 -3.65 1.15 4.16
C ALA A 15 -4.23 -0.27 4.39
N VAL A 16 -4.21 -0.80 5.62
CA VAL A 16 -4.96 -2.01 5.98
C VAL A 16 -6.46 -1.79 5.74
N TYR A 17 -7.01 -0.64 6.15
CA TYR A 17 -8.40 -0.28 5.88
C TYR A 17 -8.71 -0.25 4.37
N HIS A 18 -7.85 0.39 3.58
CA HIS A 18 -7.98 0.43 2.13
C HIS A 18 -7.90 -0.96 1.50
N TYR A 19 -6.97 -1.80 1.96
CA TYR A 19 -6.83 -3.17 1.48
C TYR A 19 -8.04 -4.03 1.80
N LEU A 20 -8.60 -3.88 3.01
CA LEU A 20 -9.76 -4.66 3.44
C LEU A 20 -11.03 -4.30 2.68
N ASN A 21 -11.22 -3.02 2.32
CA ASN A 21 -12.52 -2.54 1.83
C ASN A 21 -12.46 -1.66 0.58
N ASN A 22 -11.35 -1.69 -0.17
CA ASN A 22 -11.11 -0.86 -1.36
C ASN A 22 -11.36 0.64 -1.11
N GLY A 23 -11.19 1.11 0.14
CA GLY A 23 -11.47 2.49 0.55
C GLY A 23 -12.93 2.82 0.86
N GLU A 24 -13.88 1.89 0.71
CA GLU A 24 -15.26 2.11 1.12
C GLU A 24 -15.40 2.08 2.67
N PRO A 25 -16.53 2.52 3.26
CA PRO A 25 -16.83 2.31 4.68
C PRO A 25 -17.02 0.84 5.06
N ILE A 26 -16.34 0.36 6.10
CA ILE A 26 -16.42 -1.03 6.56
C ILE A 26 -17.80 -1.27 7.18
N GLY A 27 -18.59 -2.14 6.55
CA GLY A 27 -19.89 -2.58 7.04
C GLY A 27 -19.82 -3.91 7.79
N SER A 28 -20.93 -4.28 8.44
CA SER A 28 -21.09 -5.57 9.13
C SER A 28 -20.94 -6.77 8.17
N ASP A 29 -21.23 -6.59 6.89
CA ASP A 29 -21.08 -7.62 5.86
C ASP A 29 -19.60 -7.94 5.58
N MET A 30 -18.74 -6.93 5.52
CA MET A 30 -17.29 -7.11 5.34
C MET A 30 -16.68 -7.78 6.57
N ILE A 31 -17.04 -7.34 7.77
CA ILE A 31 -16.56 -7.95 9.01
C ILE A 31 -17.02 -9.40 9.12
N SER A 32 -18.25 -9.71 8.72
CA SER A 32 -18.74 -11.09 8.66
C SER A 32 -17.91 -11.94 7.70
N LYS A 33 -17.48 -11.42 6.54
CA LYS A 33 -16.60 -12.12 5.60
C LYS A 33 -15.23 -12.38 6.21
N LEU A 34 -14.64 -11.39 6.89
CA LEU A 34 -13.36 -11.55 7.58
C LEU A 34 -13.43 -12.57 8.70
N LEU A 35 -14.48 -12.51 9.52
CA LEU A 35 -14.70 -13.46 10.61
C LEU A 35 -14.95 -14.88 10.10
N LYS A 36 -15.67 -15.08 8.98
CA LYS A 36 -15.78 -16.40 8.35
C LYS A 36 -14.44 -16.95 7.88
N HIS A 37 -13.51 -16.08 7.49
CA HIS A 37 -12.18 -16.50 7.07
C HIS A 37 -11.31 -16.93 8.26
N VAL A 38 -11.42 -16.22 9.39
CA VAL A 38 -10.69 -16.52 10.62
C VAL A 38 -11.30 -17.70 11.38
N TYR A 39 -12.63 -17.77 11.43
CA TYR A 39 -13.40 -18.80 12.13
C TYR A 39 -14.18 -19.64 11.12
N SER A 40 -13.45 -20.42 10.32
CA SER A 40 -14.00 -21.24 9.24
C SER A 40 -15.00 -22.32 9.71
N GLU A 41 -14.94 -22.72 10.97
CA GLU A 41 -15.85 -23.72 11.57
C GLU A 41 -17.07 -23.12 12.31
N ALA A 42 -17.13 -21.79 12.45
CA ALA A 42 -18.22 -21.13 13.18
C ALA A 42 -19.50 -21.06 12.34
N LYS A 43 -20.66 -21.11 13.01
CA LYS A 43 -21.96 -21.03 12.32
C LYS A 43 -22.23 -19.59 11.85
N ASP A 44 -22.98 -19.47 10.75
CA ASP A 44 -23.35 -18.17 10.17
C ASP A 44 -24.04 -17.22 11.18
N ASP A 45 -24.85 -17.76 12.08
CA ASP A 45 -25.53 -16.98 13.12
C ASP A 45 -24.58 -16.47 14.20
N GLU A 46 -23.55 -17.25 14.55
CA GLU A 46 -22.49 -16.85 15.49
C GLU A 46 -21.60 -15.77 14.89
N ILE A 47 -21.24 -15.92 13.60
CA ILE A 47 -20.46 -14.90 12.88
C ILE A 47 -21.23 -13.58 12.77
N ARG A 48 -22.54 -13.62 12.50
CA ARG A 48 -23.38 -12.42 12.48
C ARG A 48 -23.44 -11.74 13.83
N ALA A 49 -23.63 -12.51 14.92
CA ALA A 49 -23.67 -11.98 16.27
C ALA A 49 -22.32 -11.34 16.66
N LEU A 50 -21.20 -12.00 16.35
CA LEU A 50 -19.85 -11.49 16.57
C LEU A 50 -19.58 -10.22 15.76
N SER A 51 -19.96 -10.19 14.48
CA SER A 51 -19.83 -9.00 13.64
C SER A 51 -20.59 -7.81 14.21
N GLN A 52 -21.83 -8.04 14.66
CA GLN A 52 -22.65 -6.99 15.27
C GLN A 52 -22.08 -6.50 16.60
N GLN A 53 -21.56 -7.40 17.44
CA GLN A 53 -20.90 -7.05 18.70
C GLN A 53 -19.61 -6.27 18.44
N PHE A 54 -18.81 -6.67 17.44
CA PHE A 54 -17.60 -5.98 17.04
C PHE A 54 -17.91 -4.55 16.56
N MET A 55 -18.93 -4.37 15.73
CA MET A 55 -19.39 -3.04 15.28
C MET A 55 -19.86 -2.15 16.43
N GLN A 56 -20.52 -2.72 17.45
CA GLN A 56 -20.91 -1.97 18.65
C GLN A 56 -19.70 -1.52 19.47
N GLN A 57 -18.69 -2.39 19.62
CA GLN A 57 -17.48 -2.08 20.38
C GLN A 57 -16.62 -1.00 19.71
N LEU A 58 -16.61 -0.91 18.38
CA LEU A 58 -15.92 0.14 17.64
C LEU A 58 -16.63 1.52 17.71
N GLY A 59 -17.74 1.63 18.41
CA GLY A 59 -18.42 2.91 18.64
C GLY A 59 -19.17 3.45 17.43
N VAL A 60 -19.63 2.56 16.54
CA VAL A 60 -20.45 2.93 15.38
C VAL A 60 -21.83 3.40 15.87
N ASN A 61 -21.95 4.69 16.17
CA ASN A 61 -23.20 5.32 16.58
C ASN A 61 -24.20 5.34 15.42
N GLY A 62 -25.02 4.29 15.32
CA GLY A 62 -26.24 4.24 14.51
C GLY A 62 -26.08 4.07 12.99
N GLN A 63 -24.88 4.25 12.42
CA GLN A 63 -24.68 4.16 10.95
C GLN A 63 -24.30 2.78 10.42
N ASN A 64 -23.98 1.80 11.28
CA ASN A 64 -23.53 0.44 10.88
C ASN A 64 -22.38 0.42 9.85
N LYS A 65 -21.62 1.51 9.74
CA LYS A 65 -20.48 1.68 8.84
C LYS A 65 -19.37 2.40 9.57
N LEU A 66 -18.16 1.91 9.42
CA LEU A 66 -16.95 2.42 10.04
C LEU A 66 -16.10 3.09 8.96
N ASN A 67 -15.83 4.39 9.10
CA ASN A 67 -14.94 5.09 8.18
C ASN A 67 -13.47 4.91 8.58
N MET A 68 -12.55 5.32 7.70
CA MET A 68 -11.10 5.13 7.91
C MET A 68 -10.61 5.75 9.23
N GLN A 69 -11.03 6.97 9.55
CA GLN A 69 -10.60 7.64 10.77
C GLN A 69 -11.13 6.91 12.02
N GLN A 70 -12.40 6.49 11.99
CA GLN A 70 -13.01 5.71 13.06
C GLN A 70 -12.32 4.35 13.25
N PHE A 71 -11.90 3.71 12.16
CA PHE A 71 -11.13 2.48 12.21
C PHE A 71 -9.77 2.67 12.86
N VAL A 72 -9.01 3.67 12.41
CA VAL A 72 -7.68 3.98 12.97
C VAL A 72 -7.80 4.30 14.46
N ASP A 73 -8.73 5.19 14.83
CA ASP A 73 -8.93 5.62 16.21
C ASP A 73 -9.42 4.47 17.10
N ALA A 74 -10.29 3.60 16.59
CA ALA A 74 -10.79 2.46 17.35
C ALA A 74 -9.71 1.40 17.57
N VAL A 75 -8.89 1.08 16.55
CA VAL A 75 -7.79 0.12 16.68
C VAL A 75 -6.72 0.64 17.65
N GLN A 76 -6.38 1.93 17.58
CA GLN A 76 -5.43 2.54 18.53
C GLN A 76 -5.96 2.61 19.97
N ARG A 77 -7.28 2.66 20.15
CA ARG A 77 -7.91 2.62 21.48
C ARG A 77 -7.99 1.20 22.04
N SER A 78 -8.22 0.22 21.18
CA SER A 78 -8.44 -1.18 21.58
C SER A 78 -7.14 -1.96 21.77
N ILE A 79 -6.06 -1.59 21.08
CA ILE A 79 -4.79 -2.32 21.10
C ILE A 79 -3.68 -1.37 21.59
N PRO A 80 -2.91 -1.74 22.63
CA PRO A 80 -1.76 -0.97 23.08
C PRO A 80 -0.76 -0.74 21.93
N PRO A 81 -0.08 0.41 21.86
CA PRO A 81 0.79 0.75 20.74
C PRO A 81 1.93 -0.25 20.53
N ASN A 82 2.44 -0.87 21.60
CA ASN A 82 3.51 -1.88 21.53
C ASN A 82 3.02 -3.17 20.85
N GLU A 83 1.83 -3.67 21.24
CA GLU A 83 1.23 -4.86 20.63
C GLU A 83 0.82 -4.59 19.19
N LEU A 84 0.32 -3.38 18.92
CA LEU A 84 -0.06 -2.95 17.59
C LEU A 84 1.14 -2.88 16.65
N GLU A 85 2.30 -2.44 17.15
CA GLU A 85 3.55 -2.44 16.40
C GLU A 85 4.03 -3.86 16.09
N GLU A 86 3.93 -4.80 17.03
CA GLU A 86 4.23 -6.22 16.78
C GLU A 86 3.27 -6.86 15.77
N ILE A 87 1.96 -6.60 15.88
CA ILE A 87 0.96 -7.13 14.93
C ILE A 87 1.18 -6.56 13.52
N LEU A 88 1.65 -5.32 13.42
CA LEU A 88 1.92 -4.64 12.15
C LEU A 88 3.38 -4.85 11.65
N LYS A 89 4.19 -5.63 12.36
CA LYS A 89 5.48 -6.12 11.85
C LYS A 89 5.22 -7.36 11.00
N PHE A 90 5.15 -7.14 9.70
CA PHE A 90 5.14 -8.24 8.74
C PHE A 90 6.58 -8.63 8.44
N ASP A 91 7.14 -9.54 9.24
CA ASP A 91 8.44 -10.11 8.94
C ASP A 91 8.37 -10.90 7.63
N ILE A 92 9.14 -10.47 6.64
CA ILE A 92 9.24 -11.10 5.31
C ILE A 92 9.89 -12.49 5.41
N ILE A 93 10.50 -12.80 6.55
CA ILE A 93 11.12 -14.09 6.83
C ILE A 93 10.16 -14.87 7.73
N PRO A 94 9.56 -15.97 7.24
CA PRO A 94 8.81 -16.87 8.09
C PRO A 94 9.64 -17.27 9.30
N THR A 95 9.06 -17.19 10.50
CA THR A 95 9.75 -17.46 11.78
C THR A 95 10.42 -18.84 11.80
N HIS A 96 9.91 -19.81 11.02
CA HIS A 96 10.53 -21.13 10.87
C HIS A 96 11.90 -21.12 10.14
N LEU A 97 12.20 -20.11 9.31
CA LEU A 97 13.51 -19.96 8.67
C LEU A 97 14.55 -19.28 9.59
N LEU A 98 14.10 -18.52 10.59
CA LEU A 98 14.99 -17.91 11.60
C LEU A 98 15.49 -18.95 12.62
N ASP A 99 14.66 -19.94 12.94
CA ASP A 99 15.08 -21.06 13.81
C ASP A 99 16.11 -21.97 13.11
N GLU A 100 15.96 -22.24 11.81
CA GLU A 100 16.96 -23.02 11.04
C GLU A 100 18.29 -22.27 10.91
N ALA A 101 18.27 -20.94 10.70
CA ALA A 101 19.49 -20.13 10.59
C ALA A 101 20.30 -20.07 11.90
N SER A 102 19.65 -20.26 13.05
CA SER A 102 20.29 -20.29 14.37
C SER A 102 21.09 -21.58 14.65
N THR A 103 20.91 -22.62 13.81
CA THR A 103 21.58 -23.93 13.96
C THR A 103 22.82 -24.10 13.08
N LEU A 104 23.13 -23.14 12.20
CA LEU A 104 24.28 -23.23 11.32
C LEU A 104 25.56 -22.69 11.98
N PRO A 105 26.71 -23.39 11.83
CA PRO A 105 27.98 -22.96 12.39
C PRO A 105 28.46 -21.65 11.73
N SER A 106 28.88 -20.71 12.57
CA SER A 106 29.21 -19.33 12.24
C SER A 106 30.33 -19.23 11.19
N LEU A 107 30.02 -18.64 10.04
CA LEU A 107 31.01 -18.12 9.11
C LEU A 107 31.47 -16.72 9.55
N PRO A 108 32.72 -16.32 9.23
CA PRO A 108 33.38 -15.18 9.87
C PRO A 108 32.61 -13.89 9.59
N SER A 109 32.35 -13.16 10.68
CA SER A 109 31.73 -11.84 10.76
C SER A 109 32.38 -10.87 9.77
N SER A 110 31.88 -10.84 8.55
CA SER A 110 32.03 -9.68 7.68
C SER A 110 31.00 -8.69 8.20
N SER A 111 31.50 -7.73 8.98
CA SER A 111 30.81 -6.57 9.49
C SER A 111 29.81 -6.06 8.46
N THR A 112 28.54 -6.46 8.60
CA THR A 112 27.44 -5.76 7.96
C THR A 112 27.46 -4.38 8.57
N ASN A 113 28.09 -3.45 7.85
CA ASN A 113 27.87 -2.03 8.02
C ASN A 113 26.37 -1.83 8.03
N ILE A 114 25.83 -1.68 9.23
CA ILE A 114 24.56 -1.02 9.50
C ILE A 114 24.73 0.37 8.90
N ARG A 115 24.37 0.52 7.62
CA ARG A 115 24.30 1.82 6.98
C ARG A 115 23.16 2.55 7.66
N ASN A 116 23.53 3.58 8.42
CA ASN A 116 22.65 4.69 8.77
C ASN A 116 21.81 5.07 7.54
N VAL A 117 20.49 4.89 7.62
CA VAL A 117 19.53 5.11 6.52
C VAL A 117 19.14 6.60 6.39
N ASN A 118 19.97 7.51 6.89
CA ASN A 118 19.79 8.96 6.73
C ASN A 118 20.47 9.52 5.46
N ASP A 119 20.90 8.66 4.53
CA ASP A 119 21.56 9.08 3.30
C ASP A 119 21.08 8.26 2.09
N TYR A 120 19.77 8.31 1.80
CA TYR A 120 19.31 8.05 0.44
C TYR A 120 19.68 9.26 -0.41
N GLY A 121 20.90 9.23 -0.96
CA GLY A 121 21.38 10.23 -1.89
C GLY A 121 20.36 10.48 -2.99
N THR A 122 20.31 11.74 -3.43
CA THR A 122 19.47 12.30 -4.50
C THR A 122 19.46 11.53 -5.84
N ASN A 123 20.25 10.47 -5.99
CA ASN A 123 20.40 9.67 -7.21
C ASN A 123 19.30 8.61 -7.46
N ASP A 124 18.56 8.18 -6.42
CA ASP A 124 17.54 7.13 -6.57
C ASP A 124 16.12 7.67 -6.82
N ARG A 125 15.96 8.99 -6.74
CA ARG A 125 14.69 9.67 -6.97
C ARG A 125 14.45 9.87 -8.46
N VAL A 126 13.22 9.64 -8.91
CA VAL A 126 12.86 9.85 -10.33
C VAL A 126 12.82 11.35 -10.63
N SER A 127 13.62 11.77 -11.60
CA SER A 127 13.67 13.18 -12.03
C SER A 127 12.44 13.57 -12.85
N ASP A 128 12.11 14.86 -12.86
CA ASP A 128 11.01 15.40 -13.69
C ASP A 128 11.19 15.11 -15.17
N GLU A 129 12.43 15.14 -15.66
CA GLU A 129 12.73 14.83 -17.05
C GLU A 129 12.41 13.37 -17.38
N GLN A 130 12.75 12.44 -16.48
CA GLN A 130 12.41 11.03 -16.64
C GLN A 130 10.88 10.81 -16.64
N LEU A 131 10.15 11.46 -15.72
CA LEU A 131 8.68 11.38 -15.70
C LEU A 131 8.06 11.93 -16.98
N ARG A 132 8.56 13.06 -17.48
CA ARG A 132 8.12 13.67 -18.75
C ARG A 132 8.38 12.76 -19.94
N GLN A 133 9.55 12.13 -20.01
CA GLN A 133 9.88 11.20 -21.08
C GLN A 133 8.98 9.95 -21.04
N ILE A 134 8.75 9.39 -19.85
CA ILE A 134 7.85 8.26 -19.66
C ILE A 134 6.42 8.64 -20.08
N ALA A 135 5.88 9.75 -19.59
CA ALA A 135 4.54 10.22 -19.95
C ALA A 135 4.35 10.37 -21.47
N ASN A 136 5.34 10.96 -22.16
CA ASN A 136 5.32 11.14 -23.61
C ASN A 136 5.36 9.82 -24.40
N GLN A 137 5.98 8.76 -23.86
CA GLN A 137 6.04 7.46 -24.54
C GLN A 137 4.82 6.59 -24.22
N VAL A 138 4.39 6.56 -22.96
CA VAL A 138 3.23 5.78 -22.50
C VAL A 138 1.94 6.31 -23.13
N SER A 139 1.80 7.64 -23.29
CA SER A 139 0.64 8.28 -23.93
C SER A 139 0.33 7.80 -25.35
N ARG A 140 1.31 7.24 -26.06
CA ARG A 140 1.14 6.67 -27.41
C ARG A 140 0.58 5.24 -27.41
N LYS A 141 0.42 4.67 -26.21
CA LYS A 141 -0.05 3.30 -25.95
C LYS A 141 -1.20 3.36 -24.92
N ASN A 142 -1.55 2.21 -24.34
CA ASN A 142 -2.57 2.11 -23.30
C ASN A 142 -2.05 2.60 -21.93
N TRP A 143 -1.91 3.91 -21.80
CA TRP A 143 -1.45 4.58 -20.57
C TRP A 143 -2.40 4.43 -19.38
N THR A 144 -3.68 4.14 -19.63
CA THR A 144 -4.67 3.92 -18.57
C THR A 144 -4.32 2.71 -17.71
N ARG A 145 -3.73 1.67 -18.29
CA ARG A 145 -3.25 0.49 -17.53
C ARG A 145 -2.18 0.88 -16.52
N LEU A 146 -1.21 1.70 -16.92
CA LEU A 146 -0.17 2.19 -16.01
C LEU A 146 -0.76 3.06 -14.90
N ALA A 147 -1.72 3.93 -15.21
CA ALA A 147 -2.42 4.73 -14.20
C ALA A 147 -3.13 3.86 -13.15
N LEU A 148 -3.82 2.80 -13.57
CA LEU A 148 -4.46 1.83 -12.66
C LEU A 148 -3.43 1.11 -11.79
N THR A 149 -2.32 0.65 -12.38
CA THR A 149 -1.23 -0.02 -11.67
C THR A 149 -0.51 0.90 -10.67
N LEU A 150 -0.47 2.21 -10.93
CA LEU A 150 0.02 3.22 -9.99
C LEU A 150 -0.95 3.49 -8.82
N GLY A 151 -2.15 2.90 -8.85
CA GLY A 151 -3.15 3.00 -7.78
C GLY A 151 -4.24 4.06 -7.99
N PHE A 152 -4.33 4.66 -9.18
CA PHE A 152 -5.41 5.59 -9.50
C PHE A 152 -6.67 4.85 -9.91
N LEU A 153 -7.84 5.33 -9.47
CA LEU A 153 -9.13 4.75 -9.84
C LEU A 153 -9.60 5.29 -11.19
N GLU A 154 -10.47 4.54 -11.88
CA GLU A 154 -10.99 4.95 -13.19
C GLU A 154 -11.68 6.33 -13.14
N TYR A 155 -12.41 6.61 -12.06
CA TYR A 155 -13.07 7.92 -11.89
C TYR A 155 -12.05 9.07 -11.74
N ASP A 156 -10.92 8.83 -11.06
CA ASP A 156 -9.85 9.83 -10.93
C ASP A 156 -9.23 10.07 -12.30
N ILE A 157 -8.93 8.99 -13.03
CA ILE A 157 -8.35 9.06 -14.38
C ILE A 157 -9.24 9.90 -15.31
N GLU A 158 -10.56 9.70 -15.30
CA GLU A 158 -11.50 10.50 -16.10
C GLU A 158 -11.51 11.98 -15.68
N ALA A 159 -11.44 12.28 -14.38
CA ALA A 159 -11.35 13.65 -13.90
C ALA A 159 -10.06 14.35 -14.38
N TYR A 160 -8.92 13.64 -14.37
CA TYR A 160 -7.64 14.17 -14.86
C TYR A 160 -7.60 14.28 -16.39
N LYS A 161 -8.30 13.41 -17.13
CA LYS A 161 -8.47 13.56 -18.59
C LYS A 161 -9.19 14.87 -18.90
N ILE A 162 -10.34 15.12 -18.28
CA ILE A 162 -11.13 16.33 -18.50
C ILE A 162 -10.32 17.59 -18.16
N ARG A 163 -9.61 17.58 -17.02
CA ARG A 163 -8.76 18.70 -16.57
C ARG A 163 -7.66 19.03 -17.58
N ASN A 164 -7.07 18.01 -18.21
CA ASN A 164 -5.97 18.17 -19.16
C ASN A 164 -6.44 18.23 -20.63
N ASN A 165 -7.69 18.63 -20.88
CA ASN A 165 -8.26 18.73 -22.23
C ASN A 165 -8.15 17.42 -23.04
N ASN A 166 -8.25 16.28 -22.37
CA ASN A 166 -8.06 14.94 -22.92
C ASN A 166 -6.69 14.71 -23.59
N ASP A 167 -5.64 15.45 -23.21
CA ASP A 167 -4.26 15.19 -23.63
C ASP A 167 -3.66 14.04 -22.80
N PRO A 168 -3.44 12.85 -23.40
CA PRO A 168 -2.91 11.69 -22.69
C PRO A 168 -1.53 11.91 -22.07
N SER A 169 -0.68 12.72 -22.69
CA SER A 169 0.68 12.95 -22.19
C SER A 169 0.64 13.87 -20.97
N ALA A 170 -0.13 14.96 -21.05
CA ALA A 170 -0.33 15.87 -19.92
C ALA A 170 -1.02 15.15 -18.75
N THR A 171 -2.05 14.34 -19.02
CA THR A 171 -2.73 13.54 -17.99
C THR A 171 -1.77 12.56 -17.31
N MET A 172 -1.02 11.77 -18.09
CA MET A 172 -0.08 10.80 -17.51
C MET A 172 1.03 11.47 -16.71
N LEU A 173 1.52 12.64 -17.16
CA LEU A 173 2.53 13.40 -16.44
C LEU A 173 2.00 13.91 -15.09
N GLU A 174 0.78 14.45 -15.05
CA GLU A 174 0.15 14.88 -13.79
C GLU A 174 -0.04 13.69 -12.84
N LEU A 175 -0.48 12.54 -13.34
CA LEU A 175 -0.62 11.31 -12.54
C LEU A 175 0.72 10.82 -11.99
N LEU A 176 1.80 10.88 -12.77
CA LEU A 176 3.14 10.52 -12.31
C LEU A 176 3.68 11.48 -11.25
N HIS A 177 3.36 12.78 -11.35
CA HIS A 177 3.69 13.74 -10.30
C HIS A 177 2.90 13.46 -9.03
N MET A 178 1.59 13.21 -9.14
CA MET A 178 0.73 12.84 -8.01
C MET A 178 1.21 11.56 -7.33
N TRP A 179 1.57 10.53 -8.10
CA TRP A 179 2.16 9.30 -7.59
C TRP A 179 3.43 9.59 -6.79
N ARG A 180 4.34 10.39 -7.35
CA ARG A 180 5.58 10.76 -6.66
C ARG A 180 5.33 11.55 -5.38
N GLU A 181 4.32 12.42 -5.35
CA GLU A 181 3.93 13.17 -4.17
C GLU A 181 3.31 12.27 -3.09
N GLN A 182 2.42 11.34 -3.49
CA GLN A 182 1.79 10.37 -2.59
C GLN A 182 2.81 9.41 -1.95
N GLU A 183 3.78 8.95 -2.74
CA GLU A 183 4.82 8.01 -2.29
C GLU A 183 5.99 8.73 -1.59
N GLY A 184 6.16 10.04 -1.81
CA GLY A 184 7.18 10.85 -1.15
C GLY A 184 8.61 10.33 -1.36
N SER A 185 9.30 9.97 -0.26
CA SER A 185 10.66 9.41 -0.32
C SER A 185 10.72 8.00 -0.92
N LEU A 186 9.59 7.30 -1.04
CA LEU A 186 9.49 5.96 -1.61
C LEU A 186 9.29 5.96 -3.13
N ALA A 187 9.11 7.12 -3.74
CA ALA A 187 8.98 7.30 -5.18
C ALA A 187 10.34 7.15 -5.91
N THR A 188 10.92 5.95 -5.80
CA THR A 188 12.24 5.63 -6.36
C THR A 188 12.14 5.13 -7.79
N LYS A 189 13.26 5.21 -8.52
CA LYS A 189 13.41 4.64 -9.87
C LYS A 189 13.06 3.15 -9.90
N ASN A 190 13.50 2.39 -8.90
CA ASN A 190 13.20 0.96 -8.80
C ASN A 190 11.71 0.68 -8.64
N ARG A 191 10.98 1.52 -7.89
CA ARG A 191 9.54 1.34 -7.71
C ARG A 191 8.78 1.65 -8.99
N LEU A 192 9.14 2.73 -9.68
CA LEU A 192 8.54 3.07 -10.97
C LEU A 192 8.83 2.00 -12.04
N LYS A 193 10.02 1.40 -12.02
CA LYS A 193 10.37 0.26 -12.88
C LYS A 193 9.38 -0.91 -12.71
N LEU A 194 9.05 -1.30 -11.48
CA LEU A 194 8.12 -2.41 -11.24
C LEU A 194 6.73 -2.13 -11.83
N TYR A 195 6.22 -0.90 -11.68
CA TYR A 195 4.94 -0.52 -12.27
C TYR A 195 4.96 -0.53 -13.79
N LEU A 196 6.08 -0.10 -14.40
CA LEU A 196 6.26 -0.16 -15.85
C LEU A 196 6.29 -1.61 -16.36
N GLU A 197 7.00 -2.51 -15.67
CA GLU A 197 7.06 -3.94 -16.04
C GLU A 197 5.68 -4.61 -15.92
N ASP A 198 4.97 -4.40 -14.81
CA ASP A 198 3.61 -4.95 -14.57
C ASP A 198 2.56 -4.41 -15.57
N SER A 199 2.79 -3.18 -16.04
CA SER A 199 1.95 -2.53 -17.06
C SER A 199 2.40 -2.80 -18.50
N GLU A 200 3.33 -3.73 -18.71
CA GLU A 200 3.87 -4.16 -20.01
C GLU A 200 4.70 -3.09 -20.76
N PHE A 201 5.20 -2.06 -20.07
CA PHE A 201 6.09 -1.00 -20.57
C PHE A 201 7.58 -1.28 -20.31
N HIS A 202 8.02 -2.51 -20.54
CA HIS A 202 9.39 -2.97 -20.29
C HIS A 202 10.44 -2.14 -21.06
N GLU A 203 10.08 -1.64 -22.24
CA GLU A 203 10.95 -0.82 -23.07
C GLU A 203 11.26 0.57 -22.49
N LEU A 204 10.51 1.03 -21.49
CA LEU A 204 10.68 2.33 -20.85
C LEU A 204 11.55 2.27 -19.59
N VAL A 205 11.78 1.07 -19.06
CA VAL A 205 12.66 0.83 -17.91
C VAL A 205 14.07 1.43 -18.10
N PRO A 206 14.71 1.36 -19.28
CA PRO A 206 16.02 1.97 -19.50
C PRO A 206 16.06 3.49 -19.30
N LEU A 207 14.92 4.18 -19.40
CA LEU A 207 14.84 5.64 -19.17
C LEU A 207 15.05 6.01 -17.68
N LEU A 208 14.98 5.03 -16.78
CA LEU A 208 15.15 5.24 -15.34
C LEU A 208 16.61 5.15 -14.88
N ASN A 209 17.51 4.63 -15.71
CA ASN A 209 18.94 4.45 -15.39
C ASN A 209 19.73 5.76 -15.45
#